data_AF-A0A936YB09-F1
#
_entry.id   AF-A0A936YB09-F1
#
_cell.length_a   1.000
_cell.length_b   1.000
_cell.length_c   1.000
_cell.angle_alpha   90.00
_cell.angle_beta   90.00
_cell.angle_gamma   90.00
#
_symmetry.space_group_name_H-M   'P 1'
#
loop_
_entity.id
_entity.type
_entity.pdbx_description
1 polymer ?
#
loop_
_entity_poly.entity_id
_entity_poly.type
_entity_poly.pdbx_seq_one_letter_code
_entity_poly.pdbx_strand_id
1 'polypeptide(L)'
;MNAVVTGCNQKSSRNPYMEITEDEAQTALQALKAMSVQAGQMLVREVSGSRSMRYEHNFQRCLGVPEQSAVILGILMLRGPQTAGNCVSIQIAGTSLRTFLPEAFLEEVQNRPSEKGGALVQKLPRAPGAREQRWAHLMCGEIDVTELETVYEASDLASTEGSKIHQRISALEDEVASLRQTVLDLCKDLGLTAK
;
A
#
# COMPACT_ATOMS: atom_id res chain seq x y z
N MET A 1 15.76 -1.52 14.71
CA MET A 1 15.94 -1.50 13.24
C MET A 1 15.10 -2.58 12.55
N ASN A 2 15.27 -3.86 12.89
CA ASN A 2 14.53 -4.99 12.27
C ASN A 2 13.03 -4.76 12.08
N ALA A 3 12.33 -4.19 13.08
CA ALA A 3 10.90 -3.90 12.99
C ALA A 3 10.54 -2.92 11.84
N VAL A 4 11.40 -1.94 11.56
CA VAL A 4 11.22 -0.99 10.44
C VAL A 4 11.37 -1.72 9.11
N VAL A 5 12.45 -2.48 8.93
CA VAL A 5 12.71 -3.26 7.71
C VAL A 5 11.59 -4.27 7.45
N THR A 6 11.21 -5.06 8.46
CA THR A 6 10.09 -6.01 8.36
C THR A 6 8.78 -5.30 8.04
N GLY A 7 8.55 -4.11 8.60
CA GLY A 7 7.38 -3.29 8.28
C GLY A 7 7.38 -2.80 6.84
N CYS A 8 8.51 -2.32 6.31
CA CYS A 8 8.60 -1.87 4.92
C CYS A 8 8.40 -3.03 3.93
N ASN A 9 8.96 -4.21 4.22
CA ASN A 9 8.96 -5.38 3.34
C ASN A 9 7.74 -6.30 3.54
N GLN A 10 6.62 -5.78 4.06
CA GLN A 10 5.39 -6.56 4.20
C GLN A 10 4.80 -6.89 2.81
N LYS A 11 4.45 -8.16 2.60
CA LYS A 11 3.77 -8.61 1.36
C LYS A 11 2.33 -8.10 1.25
N SER A 12 1.68 -7.88 2.38
CA SER A 12 0.33 -7.29 2.45
C SER A 12 0.41 -5.82 2.85
N SER A 13 -0.64 -5.06 2.55
CA SER A 13 -0.75 -3.65 2.95
C SER A 13 0.35 -2.72 2.41
N ARG A 14 1.12 -3.16 1.40
CA ARG A 14 2.08 -2.35 0.61
C ARG A 14 1.72 -2.36 -0.86
N ASN A 15 1.91 -1.23 -1.54
CA ASN A 15 1.86 -1.10 -2.99
C ASN A 15 2.68 0.14 -3.41
N PRO A 16 3.84 -0.02 -4.07
CA PRO A 16 4.43 -1.29 -4.51
C PRO A 16 4.98 -2.15 -3.36
N TYR A 17 5.20 -3.43 -3.63
CA TYR A 17 6.02 -4.27 -2.75
C TYR A 17 7.48 -3.80 -2.83
N MET A 18 8.17 -3.79 -1.68
CA MET A 18 9.56 -3.35 -1.57
C MET A 18 10.40 -4.40 -0.84
N GLU A 19 11.68 -4.43 -1.14
CA GLU A 19 12.70 -5.24 -0.47
C GLU A 19 13.86 -4.34 -0.04
N ILE A 20 13.63 -3.51 0.98
CA ILE A 20 14.66 -2.61 1.49
C ILE A 20 15.63 -3.35 2.42
N THR A 21 16.88 -2.92 2.38
CA THR A 21 17.95 -3.36 3.28
C THR A 21 17.97 -2.57 4.59
N GLU A 22 18.73 -3.05 5.57
CA GLU A 22 18.92 -2.34 6.85
C GLU A 22 19.62 -0.99 6.66
N ASP A 23 20.61 -0.93 5.79
CA ASP A 23 21.38 0.30 5.50
C ASP A 23 20.52 1.36 4.81
N GLU A 24 19.66 0.96 3.87
CA GLU A 24 18.69 1.86 3.24
C GLU A 24 17.68 2.40 4.25
N ALA A 25 17.15 1.54 5.13
CA ALA A 25 16.25 1.96 6.20
C ALA A 25 16.94 2.95 7.16
N GLN A 26 18.20 2.72 7.51
CA GLN A 26 18.99 3.61 8.35
C GLN A 26 19.23 4.96 7.67
N THR A 27 19.59 4.94 6.39
CA THR A 27 19.81 6.15 5.58
C THR A 27 18.53 6.99 5.48
N ALA A 28 17.38 6.35 5.24
CA ALA A 28 16.08 7.01 5.22
C ALA A 28 15.72 7.64 6.58
N LEU A 29 15.97 6.93 7.69
CA LEU A 29 15.73 7.46 9.04
C LEU A 29 16.64 8.65 9.35
N GLN A 30 17.90 8.63 8.91
CA GLN A 30 18.82 9.76 9.05
C GLN A 30 18.36 10.96 8.23
N ALA A 31 17.90 10.75 6.99
CA ALA A 31 17.33 11.80 6.16
C ALA A 31 16.09 12.43 6.82
N LEU A 32 15.18 11.62 7.37
CA LEU A 32 14.00 12.11 8.10
C LEU A 32 14.36 12.94 9.33
N LYS A 33 15.42 12.56 10.07
CA LYS A 33 15.92 13.38 11.18
C LYS A 33 16.53 14.69 10.69
N ALA A 34 17.30 14.67 9.61
CA ALA A 34 17.87 15.89 9.03
C ALA A 34 16.77 16.87 8.60
N MET A 35 15.73 16.36 7.91
CA MET A 35 14.53 17.13 7.57
C MET A 35 13.81 17.65 8.81
N SER A 36 13.77 16.87 9.89
CA SER A 36 13.16 17.28 11.15
C SER A 36 13.84 18.50 11.75
N VAL A 37 15.17 18.56 11.68
CA VAL A 37 15.98 19.70 12.14
C VAL A 37 15.74 20.92 11.23
N GLN A 38 15.76 20.74 9.91
CA GLN A 38 15.58 21.83 8.95
C GLN A 38 14.19 22.45 9.02
N ALA A 39 13.13 21.64 9.13
CA ALA A 39 11.75 22.10 9.21
C ALA A 39 11.34 22.55 10.61
N GLY A 40 12.19 22.36 11.63
CA GLY A 40 11.85 22.62 13.03
C GLY A 40 10.75 21.70 13.57
N GLN A 41 10.47 20.58 12.90
CA GLN A 41 9.42 19.63 13.25
C GLN A 41 10.02 18.26 13.52
N MET A 42 9.86 17.73 14.73
CA MET A 42 10.39 16.42 15.11
C MET A 42 9.57 15.28 14.47
N LEU A 43 9.86 14.87 13.23
CA LEU A 43 9.10 13.80 12.54
C LEU A 43 9.36 12.41 13.13
N VAL A 44 10.62 12.13 13.47
CA VAL A 44 11.07 10.85 14.00
C VAL A 44 11.79 11.07 15.32
N ARG A 45 11.39 10.33 16.35
CA ARG A 45 12.04 10.30 17.66
C ARG A 45 12.73 8.96 17.88
N GLU A 46 13.99 9.00 18.27
CA GLU A 46 14.66 7.82 18.81
C GLU A 46 14.29 7.62 20.27
N VAL A 47 13.80 6.43 20.56
CA VAL A 47 13.54 5.98 21.92
C VAL A 47 14.58 4.91 22.23
N SER A 48 15.58 5.31 23.02
CA SER A 48 16.62 4.40 23.49
C SER A 48 16.01 3.41 24.48
N GLY A 49 15.82 2.16 24.04
CA GLY A 49 15.59 1.03 24.93
C GLY A 49 16.93 0.42 25.35
N SER A 50 16.98 -0.22 26.53
CA SER A 50 18.21 -0.79 27.11
C SER A 50 18.89 -1.89 26.25
N ARG A 51 18.23 -2.39 25.20
CA ARG A 51 18.74 -3.47 24.33
C ARG A 51 18.64 -3.20 22.83
N SER A 52 17.81 -2.25 22.40
CA SER A 52 17.64 -1.96 20.98
C SER A 52 17.06 -0.56 20.75
N MET A 53 17.54 0.10 19.70
CA MET A 53 17.02 1.39 19.25
C MET A 53 15.61 1.20 18.67
N ARG A 54 14.67 1.98 19.20
CA ARG A 54 13.29 2.08 18.73
C ARG A 54 13.05 3.46 18.13
N TYR A 55 12.15 3.51 17.16
CA TYR A 55 11.78 4.74 16.47
C TYR A 55 10.29 4.96 16.62
N GLU A 56 9.91 6.20 16.92
CA GLU A 56 8.53 6.63 16.98
C GLU A 56 8.32 7.78 15.99
N HIS A 57 7.17 7.80 15.32
CA HIS A 57 6.79 8.93 14.49
C HIS A 57 5.97 9.94 15.30
N ASN A 58 6.09 11.23 14.98
CA ASN A 58 5.27 12.29 15.55
C ASN A 58 4.40 12.96 14.47
N PHE A 59 4.08 12.19 13.43
CA PHE A 59 3.46 12.64 12.19
C PHE A 59 2.20 13.51 12.40
N GLN A 60 1.30 13.09 13.28
CA GLN A 60 0.07 13.82 13.62
C GLN A 60 0.34 15.24 14.10
N ARG A 61 1.29 15.39 15.04
CA ARG A 61 1.64 16.69 15.62
C ARG A 61 2.40 17.56 14.62
N CYS A 62 3.28 16.97 13.82
CA CYS A 62 4.05 17.71 12.81
C CYS A 62 3.12 18.31 11.74
N LEU A 63 2.17 17.51 11.25
CA LEU A 63 1.19 17.98 10.28
C LEU A 63 -0.01 18.69 10.90
N GLY A 64 -0.15 18.72 12.23
CA GLY A 64 -1.30 19.34 12.89
C GLY A 64 -2.64 18.79 12.40
N VAL A 65 -2.72 17.47 12.21
CA VAL A 65 -3.93 16.77 11.74
C VAL A 65 -4.45 15.81 12.81
N PRO A 66 -5.77 15.54 12.84
CA PRO A 66 -6.34 14.57 13.76
C PRO A 66 -5.87 13.14 13.42
N GLU A 67 -6.08 12.22 14.35
CA GLU A 67 -5.63 10.82 14.21
C GLU A 67 -6.19 10.16 12.95
N GLN A 68 -7.47 10.40 12.65
CA GLN A 68 -8.18 9.85 11.51
C GLN A 68 -7.50 10.27 10.19
N SER A 69 -7.22 11.56 10.02
CA SER A 69 -6.51 12.09 8.85
C SER A 69 -5.10 11.53 8.73
N ALA A 70 -4.37 11.39 9.86
CA ALA A 70 -3.03 10.80 9.84
C ALA A 70 -3.04 9.33 9.39
N VAL A 71 -4.05 8.56 9.81
CA VAL A 71 -4.21 7.16 9.38
C VAL A 71 -4.51 7.09 7.89
N ILE A 72 -5.43 7.91 7.37
CA ILE A 72 -5.73 7.97 5.93
C ILE A 72 -4.47 8.32 5.12
N LEU A 73 -3.73 9.35 5.54
CA LEU A 73 -2.48 9.74 4.90
C LEU A 73 -1.47 8.59 4.93
N GLY A 74 -1.35 7.86 6.05
CA GLY A 74 -0.53 6.67 6.16
C GLY A 74 -0.90 5.59 5.14
N ILE A 75 -2.18 5.30 4.98
CA ILE A 75 -2.68 4.33 3.99
C ILE A 75 -2.30 4.76 2.57
N LEU A 76 -2.53 6.04 2.23
CA LEU A 76 -2.20 6.58 0.91
C LEU A 76 -0.69 6.52 0.64
N MET A 77 0.17 6.80 1.62
CA MET A 77 1.63 6.68 1.47
C MET A 77 2.10 5.24 1.28
N LEU A 78 1.43 4.27 1.92
CA LEU A 78 1.83 2.86 1.85
C LEU A 78 1.28 2.12 0.62
N ARG A 79 0.18 2.60 0.03
CA ARG A 79 -0.56 1.89 -1.02
C ARG A 79 -0.87 2.72 -2.26
N GLY A 80 -0.39 3.97 -2.31
CA GLY A 80 -0.68 4.91 -3.39
C GLY A 80 -2.13 5.39 -3.40
N PRO A 81 -2.63 5.88 -4.56
CA PRO A 81 -3.97 6.43 -4.68
C PRO A 81 -5.08 5.40 -4.40
N GLN A 82 -6.00 5.73 -3.49
CA GLN A 82 -7.09 4.84 -3.08
C GLN A 82 -8.46 5.54 -3.13
N THR A 83 -9.52 4.79 -3.38
CA THR A 83 -10.90 5.27 -3.18
C THR A 83 -11.18 5.44 -1.68
N ALA A 84 -12.06 6.36 -1.30
CA ALA A 84 -12.38 6.58 0.11
C ALA A 84 -12.95 5.33 0.81
N GLY A 85 -13.72 4.49 0.10
CA GLY A 85 -14.21 3.22 0.63
C GLY A 85 -13.09 2.24 1.02
N ASN A 86 -12.02 2.17 0.22
CA ASN A 86 -10.85 1.34 0.51
C ASN A 86 -10.08 1.82 1.74
N CYS A 87 -10.04 3.14 1.98
CA CYS A 87 -9.44 3.67 3.20
C CYS A 87 -10.17 3.20 4.47
N VAL A 88 -11.49 2.95 4.40
CA VAL A 88 -12.28 2.35 5.50
C VAL A 88 -11.93 0.87 5.68
N SER A 89 -11.94 0.10 4.58
CA SER A 89 -11.94 -1.37 4.63
C SER A 89 -10.62 -1.96 5.10
N ILE A 90 -9.50 -1.26 4.87
CA ILE A 90 -8.16 -1.71 5.24
C ILE A 90 -7.90 -1.60 6.75
N GLN A 91 -8.78 -0.93 7.50
CA GLN A 91 -8.62 -0.61 8.92
C GLN A 91 -9.10 -1.72 9.89
N ILE A 92 -9.29 -2.95 9.40
CA ILE A 92 -9.73 -4.10 10.20
C ILE A 92 -8.51 -4.89 10.72
N ALA A 93 -7.71 -4.28 11.60
CA ALA A 93 -6.78 -5.01 12.49
C ALA A 93 -6.27 -4.12 13.64
N GLY A 94 -7.17 -3.63 14.51
CA GLY A 94 -6.75 -3.33 15.89
C GLY A 94 -6.97 -1.92 16.48
N THR A 95 -7.78 -1.04 15.90
CA THR A 95 -8.17 0.22 16.57
C THR A 95 -9.65 0.56 16.39
N SER A 96 -10.25 1.11 17.44
CA SER A 96 -11.65 1.55 17.54
C SER A 96 -11.92 2.83 16.74
N LEU A 97 -11.50 2.84 15.48
CA LEU A 97 -11.68 3.95 14.54
C LEU A 97 -12.82 3.65 13.53
N ARG A 98 -13.64 2.65 13.85
CA ARG A 98 -14.65 2.01 12.99
C ARG A 98 -15.89 2.87 12.68
N THR A 99 -15.88 4.17 13.01
CA THR A 99 -17.09 5.00 13.09
C THR A 99 -16.99 6.32 12.33
N PHE A 100 -15.91 6.60 11.61
CA PHE A 100 -15.75 7.88 10.92
C PHE A 100 -15.87 7.76 9.40
N LEU A 101 -16.37 8.82 8.76
CA LEU A 101 -16.58 8.93 7.31
C LEU A 101 -15.29 9.46 6.64
N PRO A 102 -14.48 8.64 5.94
CA PRO A 102 -13.17 9.11 5.47
C PRO A 102 -13.25 10.20 4.40
N GLU A 103 -14.32 10.23 3.61
CA GLU A 103 -14.52 11.29 2.60
C GLU A 103 -14.51 12.68 3.25
N ALA A 104 -15.15 12.84 4.42
CA ALA A 104 -15.16 14.12 5.12
C ALA A 104 -13.76 14.56 5.57
N PHE A 105 -12.95 13.62 6.07
CA PHE A 105 -11.56 13.91 6.47
C PHE A 105 -10.65 14.16 5.26
N LEU A 106 -10.88 13.45 4.15
CA LEU A 106 -10.15 13.66 2.89
C LEU A 106 -10.45 15.06 2.33
N GLU A 107 -11.72 15.46 2.31
CA GLU A 107 -12.14 16.79 1.89
C GLU A 107 -11.60 17.89 2.82
N GLU A 108 -11.62 17.68 4.14
CA GLU A 108 -11.03 18.62 5.11
C GLU A 108 -9.53 18.81 4.87
N VAL A 109 -8.81 17.71 4.65
CA VAL A 109 -7.36 17.72 4.44
C VAL A 109 -6.97 18.24 3.04
N GLN A 110 -7.86 18.11 2.05
CA GLN A 110 -7.70 18.74 0.74
C GLN A 110 -7.91 20.25 0.81
N ASN A 111 -8.92 20.71 1.55
CA ASN A 111 -9.28 22.13 1.67
C ASN A 111 -8.50 22.85 2.79
N ARG A 112 -7.44 22.24 3.28
CA ARG A 112 -6.61 22.77 4.37
C ARG A 112 -5.94 24.09 3.93
N PRO A 113 -6.07 25.18 4.70
CA PRO A 113 -5.56 26.50 4.30
C PRO A 113 -4.03 26.53 4.20
N SER A 114 -3.52 27.40 3.32
CA SER A 114 -2.08 27.59 3.09
C SER A 114 -1.33 27.98 4.37
N GLU A 115 -1.94 28.75 5.26
CA GLU A 115 -1.39 29.12 6.57
C GLU A 115 -1.05 27.91 7.45
N LYS A 116 -1.79 26.80 7.29
CA LYS A 116 -1.53 25.55 7.99
C LYS A 116 -0.56 24.63 7.24
N GLY A 117 -0.08 25.03 6.06
CA GLY A 117 0.77 24.22 5.19
C GLY A 117 0.05 23.61 3.99
N GLY A 118 -1.18 24.05 3.70
CA GLY A 118 -1.90 23.70 2.47
C GLY A 118 -2.48 22.29 2.43
N ALA A 119 -3.00 21.94 1.26
CA ALA A 119 -3.61 20.65 0.97
C ALA A 119 -2.59 19.52 1.15
N LEU A 120 -2.99 18.42 1.81
CA LEU A 120 -2.14 17.23 1.95
C LEU A 120 -2.60 16.07 1.08
N VAL A 121 -3.79 16.18 0.48
CA VAL A 121 -4.35 15.20 -0.46
C VAL A 121 -4.99 15.90 -1.65
N GLN A 122 -5.12 15.18 -2.75
CA GLN A 122 -5.80 15.61 -3.95
C GLN A 122 -6.77 14.53 -4.43
N LYS A 123 -7.99 14.96 -4.77
CA LYS A 123 -8.97 14.11 -5.45
C LYS A 123 -8.61 14.02 -6.93
N LEU A 124 -8.33 12.82 -7.42
CA LEU A 124 -7.96 12.57 -8.80
C LEU A 124 -9.20 12.48 -9.69
N PRO A 125 -9.08 12.76 -11.01
CA PRO A 125 -10.14 12.45 -11.94
C PRO A 125 -10.44 10.96 -11.91
N ARG A 126 -11.67 10.65 -12.32
CA ARG A 126 -12.16 9.28 -12.36
C ARG A 126 -11.46 8.56 -13.52
N ALA A 127 -10.79 7.45 -13.22
CA ALA A 127 -10.18 6.63 -14.25
C ALA A 127 -11.26 6.05 -15.20
N PRO A 128 -10.94 5.82 -16.48
CA PRO A 128 -11.85 5.17 -17.42
C PRO A 128 -12.39 3.85 -16.85
N GLY A 129 -13.71 3.67 -16.84
CA GLY A 129 -14.36 2.45 -16.34
C GLY A 129 -14.46 2.31 -14.81
N ALA A 130 -13.70 3.06 -14.02
CA ALA A 130 -13.84 3.07 -12.56
C ALA A 130 -15.21 3.62 -12.16
N ARG A 131 -15.80 3.22 -11.01
CA ARG A 131 -17.07 3.77 -10.51
C ARG A 131 -16.86 4.96 -9.57
N GLU A 132 -15.73 4.99 -8.87
CA GLU A 132 -15.41 5.94 -7.81
C GLU A 132 -14.09 6.67 -8.11
N GLN A 133 -13.95 7.88 -7.56
CA GLN A 133 -12.71 8.66 -7.65
C GLN A 133 -11.71 8.17 -6.60
N ARG A 134 -10.42 8.37 -6.90
CA ARG A 134 -9.31 8.05 -6.00
C ARG A 134 -8.73 9.32 -5.42
N TRP A 135 -8.15 9.17 -4.25
CA TRP A 135 -7.46 10.20 -3.50
C TRP A 135 -5.99 9.85 -3.44
N ALA A 136 -5.13 10.84 -3.55
CA ALA A 136 -3.69 10.68 -3.47
C ALA A 136 -3.08 11.71 -2.52
N HIS A 137 -1.97 11.37 -1.86
CA HIS A 137 -1.29 12.27 -0.92
C HIS A 137 -0.31 13.19 -1.66
N LEU A 138 -0.07 14.37 -1.11
CA LEU A 138 0.85 15.39 -1.65
C LEU A 138 2.19 15.44 -0.92
N MET A 139 2.45 14.50 0.00
CA MET A 139 3.69 14.44 0.78
C MET A 139 4.98 14.25 -0.06
N CYS A 140 4.85 13.81 -1.31
CA CYS A 140 5.97 13.64 -2.24
C CYS A 140 6.00 14.71 -3.34
N GLY A 141 5.26 15.81 -3.16
CA GLY A 141 5.12 16.87 -4.17
C GLY A 141 3.76 16.86 -4.86
N GLU A 142 3.63 17.75 -5.84
CA GLU A 142 2.43 17.82 -6.69
C GLU A 142 2.33 16.60 -7.58
N ILE A 143 1.10 16.16 -7.81
CA ILE A 143 0.82 14.98 -8.62
C ILE A 143 0.52 15.44 -10.05
N ASP A 144 1.32 14.95 -10.99
CA ASP A 144 0.94 15.02 -12.39
C ASP A 144 -0.11 13.92 -12.69
N VAL A 145 -1.33 14.39 -12.93
CA VAL A 145 -2.48 13.53 -13.18
C VAL A 145 -2.32 12.76 -14.50
N THR A 146 -1.60 13.31 -15.47
CA THR A 146 -1.38 12.68 -16.78
C THR A 146 -0.44 11.48 -16.67
N GLU A 147 0.59 11.56 -15.84
CA GLU A 147 1.48 10.41 -15.58
C GLU A 147 0.75 9.28 -14.85
N LEU A 148 -0.13 9.60 -13.90
CA LEU A 148 -0.91 8.60 -13.16
C LEU A 148 -1.89 7.80 -14.04
N GLU A 149 -2.45 8.41 -15.09
CA GLU A 149 -3.31 7.70 -16.04
C GLU A 149 -2.53 6.62 -16.80
N THR A 150 -1.30 6.93 -17.24
CA THR A 150 -0.44 5.97 -17.94
C THR A 150 0.02 4.80 -17.04
N VAL A 151 0.36 5.08 -15.78
CA VAL A 151 0.74 4.04 -14.80
C VAL A 151 -0.47 3.18 -14.44
N TYR A 152 -1.66 3.77 -14.37
CA TYR A 152 -2.88 3.02 -14.12
C TYR A 152 -3.20 2.06 -15.26
N GLU A 153 -3.18 2.53 -16.51
CA GLU A 153 -3.37 1.66 -17.68
C GLU A 153 -2.38 0.49 -17.68
N ALA A 154 -1.10 0.76 -17.41
CA ALA A 154 -0.08 -0.28 -17.29
C ALA A 154 -0.35 -1.27 -16.14
N SER A 155 -0.78 -0.76 -14.97
CA SER A 155 -1.07 -1.59 -13.80
C SER A 155 -2.33 -2.44 -13.96
N ASP A 156 -3.37 -1.90 -14.61
CA ASP A 156 -4.65 -2.58 -14.84
C ASP A 156 -4.51 -3.66 -15.91
N LEU A 157 -3.71 -3.37 -16.95
CA LEU A 157 -3.25 -4.37 -17.92
C LEU A 157 -2.47 -5.49 -17.22
N ALA A 158 -1.52 -5.16 -16.34
CA ALA A 158 -0.73 -6.16 -15.60
C ALA A 158 -1.58 -7.00 -14.61
N SER A 159 -2.55 -6.40 -13.91
CA SER A 159 -3.46 -7.16 -13.04
C SER A 159 -4.43 -8.03 -13.82
N THR A 160 -4.90 -7.55 -14.99
CA THR A 160 -5.77 -8.30 -15.89
C THR A 160 -5.02 -9.48 -16.52
N GLU A 161 -3.76 -9.29 -16.92
CA GLU A 161 -2.87 -10.36 -17.37
C GLU A 161 -2.59 -11.37 -16.26
N GLY A 162 -2.27 -10.91 -15.05
CA GLY A 162 -2.07 -11.77 -13.88
C GLY A 162 -3.29 -12.65 -13.60
N SER A 163 -4.50 -12.08 -13.66
CA SER A 163 -5.76 -12.82 -13.50
C SER A 163 -5.97 -13.86 -14.61
N LYS A 164 -5.73 -13.49 -15.88
CA LYS A 164 -5.83 -14.40 -17.03
C LYS A 164 -4.82 -15.55 -16.95
N ILE A 165 -3.59 -15.28 -16.48
CA ILE A 165 -2.55 -16.30 -16.28
C ILE A 165 -2.99 -17.28 -15.19
N HIS A 166 -3.50 -16.80 -14.05
CA HIS A 166 -3.98 -17.68 -12.97
C HIS A 166 -5.16 -18.56 -13.41
N GLN A 167 -6.11 -18.01 -14.17
CA GLN A 167 -7.22 -18.80 -14.74
C GLN A 167 -6.72 -19.89 -15.70
N ARG A 168 -5.73 -19.56 -16.55
CA ARG A 168 -5.13 -20.52 -17.48
C ARG A 168 -4.34 -21.61 -16.78
N ILE A 169 -3.62 -21.27 -15.71
CA ILE A 169 -2.91 -22.24 -14.87
C ILE A 169 -3.91 -23.20 -14.23
N SER A 170 -4.98 -22.70 -13.60
CA SER A 170 -6.01 -23.56 -13.00
C SER A 170 -6.65 -24.52 -14.02
N ALA A 171 -6.99 -24.04 -15.21
CA ALA A 171 -7.56 -24.88 -16.26
C ALA A 171 -6.59 -25.98 -16.74
N LEU A 172 -5.29 -25.63 -16.85
CA LEU A 172 -4.25 -26.60 -17.21
C LEU A 172 -3.99 -27.62 -16.10
N GLU A 173 -4.06 -27.21 -14.84
CA GLU A 173 -3.93 -28.13 -13.69
C GLU A 173 -5.06 -29.15 -13.67
N ASP A 174 -6.29 -28.73 -13.95
CA ASP A 174 -7.46 -29.61 -14.07
C ASP A 174 -7.33 -30.57 -15.26
N GLU A 175 -6.85 -30.09 -16.41
CA GLU A 175 -6.61 -30.91 -17.60
C GLU A 175 -5.51 -31.95 -17.36
N VAL A 176 -4.41 -31.57 -16.70
CA VAL A 176 -3.33 -32.48 -16.32
C VAL A 176 -3.82 -33.52 -15.31
N ALA A 177 -4.67 -33.14 -14.36
CA ALA A 177 -5.28 -34.08 -13.43
C ALA A 177 -6.17 -35.11 -14.15
N SER A 178 -7.00 -34.65 -15.10
CA SER A 178 -7.83 -35.52 -15.93
C SER A 178 -7.01 -36.49 -16.79
N LEU A 179 -5.98 -35.98 -17.48
CA LEU A 179 -5.09 -36.79 -18.31
C LEU A 179 -4.33 -37.82 -17.47
N ARG A 180 -3.81 -37.44 -16.29
CA ARG A 180 -3.17 -38.38 -15.37
C ARG A 180 -4.11 -39.48 -14.94
N GLN A 181 -5.38 -39.15 -14.65
CA GLN A 181 -6.38 -40.14 -14.29
C GLN A 181 -6.64 -41.12 -15.45
N THR A 182 -6.81 -40.61 -16.67
CA THR A 182 -6.99 -41.46 -17.86
C THR A 182 -5.79 -42.37 -18.11
N VAL A 183 -4.57 -41.88 -17.92
CA VAL A 183 -3.35 -42.68 -18.04
C VAL A 183 -3.30 -43.77 -16.97
N LEU A 184 -3.66 -43.46 -15.72
CA LEU A 184 -3.72 -44.46 -14.65
C LEU A 184 -4.74 -45.56 -14.96
N ASP A 185 -5.93 -45.18 -15.44
CA ASP A 185 -6.99 -46.13 -15.82
C ASP A 185 -6.53 -47.02 -16.99
N LEU A 186 -5.92 -46.44 -18.03
CA LEU A 186 -5.35 -47.19 -19.17
C LEU A 186 -4.20 -48.12 -18.75
N CYS A 187 -3.28 -47.66 -17.88
CA CYS A 187 -2.20 -48.50 -17.37
C CYS A 187 -2.75 -49.70 -16.58
N LYS A 188 -3.80 -49.47 -15.78
CA LYS A 188 -4.48 -50.53 -15.03
C LYS A 188 -5.13 -51.56 -15.96
N ASP A 189 -5.83 -51.10 -17.01
CA ASP A 189 -6.49 -51.98 -17.99
C ASP A 189 -5.47 -52.80 -18.81
N LEU A 190 -4.29 -52.25 -19.06
CA LEU A 190 -3.19 -52.91 -19.79
C LEU A 190 -2.29 -53.79 -18.91
N GLY A 191 -2.54 -53.87 -17.60
CA GLY A 191 -1.70 -54.62 -16.65
C GLY A 191 -0.29 -54.05 -16.47
N LEU A 192 -0.09 -52.77 -16.81
CA LEU A 192 1.18 -52.07 -16.68
C LEU A 192 1.23 -51.36 -15.33
N THR A 193 2.27 -51.63 -14.53
CA THR A 193 2.51 -50.90 -13.29
C THR A 193 3.08 -49.53 -13.60
N ALA A 194 2.26 -48.49 -13.48
CA ALA A 194 2.71 -47.10 -13.49
C ALA A 194 3.62 -46.87 -12.25
N LYS A 195 4.83 -46.36 -12.48
CA LYS A 195 5.83 -46.08 -11.43
C LYS A 195 5.66 -44.67 -10.90
#